data_AF-Q8HEX7-F1
#
_entry.id   AF-Q8HEX7-F1
#
_cell.length_a   1.000
_cell.length_b   1.000
_cell.length_c   1.000
_cell.angle_alpha   90.00
_cell.angle_beta   90.00
_cell.angle_gamma   90.00
#
_symmetry.space_group_name_H-M   'P 1'
#
loop_
_entity.id
_entity.type
_entity.pdbx_description
1 polymer ?
#
loop_
_entity_poly.entity_id
_entity_poly.type
_entity_poly.pdbx_seq_one_letter_code
_entity_poly.pdbx_strand_id
1 'polypeptide(L)'
;VITNLLSAIPFIGNEIVQWIWGGFAVDNPTLSRFFSLHFILPFVIMAMTMIHLMFLHQSGSNNPLGLKNHEKIPFHPFFSFKDSITMIIMLATLTMISLQTPYILGDPDNFIPANPLVTPPHIQPEWYFLFAYAILRS
;
A
#
# COMPACT_ATOMS: atom_id res chain seq x y z
N VAL A 1 -1.40 7.54 -15.43
CA VAL A 1 -2.87 7.32 -15.32
C VAL A 1 -3.41 7.76 -13.96
N ILE A 2 -2.92 7.21 -12.83
CA ILE A 2 -3.50 7.46 -11.50
C ILE A 2 -3.55 8.96 -11.11
N THR A 3 -2.45 9.70 -11.26
CA THR A 3 -2.40 11.14 -10.93
C THR A 3 -3.38 11.96 -11.76
N ASN A 4 -3.65 11.57 -13.01
CA ASN A 4 -4.63 12.22 -13.87
C ASN A 4 -6.07 12.06 -13.38
N LEU A 5 -6.38 11.10 -12.50
CA LEU A 5 -7.74 10.98 -11.95
C LEU A 5 -8.17 12.24 -11.19
N LEU A 6 -7.21 13.02 -10.68
CA LEU A 6 -7.48 14.29 -10.00
C LEU A 6 -7.94 15.40 -10.95
N SER A 7 -7.70 15.27 -12.27
CA SER A 7 -8.21 16.24 -13.25
C SER A 7 -9.75 16.23 -13.33
N ALA A 8 -10.40 15.16 -12.86
CA ALA A 8 -11.85 15.07 -12.77
C ALA A 8 -12.47 15.99 -11.71
N ILE A 9 -11.66 16.58 -10.81
CA ILE A 9 -12.14 17.55 -9.82
C ILE A 9 -12.54 18.85 -10.56
N PRO A 10 -13.81 19.30 -10.45
CA PRO A 10 -14.26 20.51 -11.13
C PRO A 10 -13.44 21.74 -10.76
N PHE A 11 -13.24 22.62 -11.74
CA PHE A 11 -12.53 23.91 -11.65
C PHE A 11 -11.02 23.82 -11.40
N ILE A 12 -10.57 23.05 -10.40
CA ILE A 12 -9.18 23.05 -9.91
C ILE A 12 -8.39 21.79 -10.27
N GLY A 13 -9.03 20.77 -10.86
CA GLY A 13 -8.40 19.46 -11.07
C GLY A 13 -7.12 19.51 -11.90
N ASN A 14 -7.12 20.23 -13.02
CA ASN A 14 -5.94 20.36 -13.88
C ASN A 14 -4.77 21.07 -13.17
N GLU A 15 -5.07 22.10 -12.37
CA GLU A 15 -4.07 22.81 -11.58
C GLU A 15 -3.44 21.89 -10.52
N ILE A 16 -4.26 21.08 -9.84
CA ILE A 16 -3.78 20.08 -8.87
C ILE A 16 -2.85 19.07 -9.54
N VAL A 17 -3.22 18.54 -10.71
CA VAL A 17 -2.40 17.56 -11.43
C VAL A 17 -1.04 18.14 -11.80
N GLN A 18 -1.00 19.32 -12.42
CA GLN A 18 0.25 19.98 -12.79
C GLN A 18 1.08 20.36 -11.55
N TRP A 19 0.43 20.77 -10.47
CA TRP A 19 1.09 21.04 -9.20
C TRP A 19 1.73 19.79 -8.61
N ILE A 20 1.09 18.62 -8.68
CA ILE A 20 1.66 17.34 -8.24
C ILE A 20 2.87 16.97 -9.10
N TRP A 21 2.76 17.10 -10.41
CA TRP A 21 3.85 16.76 -11.33
C TRP A 21 5.03 17.71 -11.22
N GLY A 22 4.78 18.97 -10.87
CA GLY A 22 5.80 20.03 -10.93
C GLY A 22 6.15 20.40 -12.38
N GLY A 23 5.19 20.23 -13.30
CA GLY A 23 5.36 20.41 -14.74
C GLY A 23 4.11 20.00 -15.52
N PHE A 24 4.23 19.92 -16.84
CA PHE A 24 3.10 19.57 -17.74
C PHE A 24 2.90 18.07 -17.95
N ALA A 25 3.86 17.25 -17.52
CA ALA A 25 3.82 15.79 -17.60
C ALA A 25 4.61 15.20 -16.43
N VAL A 26 4.50 13.88 -16.25
CA VAL A 26 5.34 13.14 -15.30
C VAL A 26 6.77 13.13 -15.81
N ASP A 27 7.68 13.75 -15.06
CA ASP A 27 9.10 13.88 -15.40
C ASP A 27 9.95 13.91 -14.11
N ASN A 28 11.24 14.28 -14.21
CA ASN A 28 12.19 14.30 -13.11
C ASN A 28 11.72 15.04 -11.84
N PRO A 29 11.03 16.21 -11.92
CA PRO A 29 10.47 16.85 -10.72
C PRO A 29 9.46 15.95 -9.99
N THR A 30 8.65 15.20 -10.75
CA THR A 30 7.69 14.25 -10.18
C THR A 30 8.41 13.10 -9.48
N LEU A 31 9.42 12.51 -10.12
CA LEU A 31 10.18 11.38 -9.57
C LEU A 31 10.89 11.75 -8.25
N SER A 32 11.57 12.90 -8.22
CA SER A 32 12.28 13.38 -7.03
C SER A 32 11.32 13.57 -5.84
N ARG A 33 10.15 14.18 -6.09
CA ARG A 33 9.13 14.39 -5.05
C ARG A 33 8.49 13.08 -4.61
N PHE A 34 8.22 12.17 -5.54
CA PHE A 34 7.64 10.87 -5.22
C PHE A 34 8.58 10.05 -4.36
N PHE A 35 9.89 10.12 -4.61
CA PHE A 35 10.88 9.51 -3.73
C PHE A 35 10.86 10.11 -2.32
N SER A 36 10.88 11.44 -2.19
CA SER A 36 10.79 12.10 -0.87
C SER A 36 9.50 11.77 -0.12
N LEU A 37 8.36 11.73 -0.83
CA LEU A 37 7.07 11.33 -0.25
C LEU A 37 7.06 9.87 0.16
N HIS A 38 7.56 8.97 -0.70
CA HIS A 38 7.69 7.54 -0.39
C HIS A 38 8.58 7.30 0.83
N PHE A 39 9.61 8.12 1.03
CA PHE A 39 10.47 8.02 2.21
C PHE A 39 9.76 8.45 3.50
N ILE A 40 9.01 9.56 3.48
CA ILE A 40 8.38 10.09 4.71
C ILE A 40 7.09 9.35 5.10
N LEU A 41 6.31 8.86 4.12
CA LEU A 41 5.00 8.24 4.36
C LEU A 41 5.03 7.01 5.30
N PRO A 42 6.01 6.09 5.23
CA PRO A 42 6.14 4.99 6.19
C PRO A 42 6.22 5.46 7.65
N PHE A 43 6.87 6.59 7.93
CA PHE A 43 6.94 7.15 9.29
C PHE A 43 5.61 7.74 9.74
N VAL A 44 4.86 8.35 8.81
CA VAL A 44 3.49 8.80 9.06
C VAL A 44 2.59 7.60 9.37
N ILE A 45 2.70 6.50 8.60
CA ILE A 45 1.96 5.26 8.84
C ILE A 45 2.31 4.66 10.21
N MET A 46 3.59 4.69 10.60
CA MET A 46 4.02 4.24 11.94
C MET A 46 3.36 5.06 13.04
N ALA A 47 3.34 6.39 12.94
CA ALA A 47 2.66 7.26 13.89
C ALA A 47 1.15 6.98 13.96
N MET A 48 0.50 6.81 12.81
CA MET A 48 -0.92 6.45 12.74
C MET A 48 -1.20 5.06 13.34
N THR A 49 -0.29 4.11 13.17
CA THR A 49 -0.39 2.78 13.79
C THR A 49 -0.34 2.88 15.32
N MET A 50 0.50 3.75 15.88
CA MET A 50 0.54 3.97 17.34
C MET A 50 -0.77 4.58 17.86
N ILE A 51 -1.34 5.55 17.15
CA ILE A 51 -2.64 6.13 17.48
C ILE A 51 -3.75 5.07 17.40
N HIS A 52 -3.73 4.25 16.35
CA HIS A 52 -4.65 3.13 16.18
C HIS A 52 -4.58 2.15 17.38
N LEU A 53 -3.37 1.74 17.78
CA LEU A 53 -3.17 0.86 18.93
C LEU A 53 -3.58 1.52 20.26
N MET A 54 -3.40 2.84 20.41
CA MET A 54 -3.88 3.57 21.59
C MET A 54 -5.39 3.45 21.74
N PHE A 55 -6.15 3.66 20.65
CA PHE A 55 -7.61 3.49 20.67
C PHE A 55 -8.02 2.03 20.90
N LEU A 56 -7.33 1.07 20.29
CA LEU A 56 -7.57 -0.34 20.52
C LEU A 56 -7.39 -0.70 22.01
N HIS A 57 -6.39 -0.14 22.69
CA HIS A 57 -6.17 -0.39 24.12
C HIS A 57 -7.25 0.19 25.02
N GLN A 58 -8.00 1.22 24.57
CA GLN A 58 -9.11 1.78 25.36
C GLN A 58 -10.31 0.82 25.43
N SER A 59 -10.64 0.15 24.33
CA SER A 59 -11.76 -0.83 24.28
C SER A 59 -11.33 -2.28 24.53
N GLY A 60 -10.07 -2.59 24.24
CA GLY A 60 -9.58 -3.96 24.07
C GLY A 60 -10.03 -4.58 22.74
N SER A 61 -9.47 -5.76 22.43
CA SER A 61 -9.82 -6.54 21.23
C SER A 61 -11.22 -7.16 21.32
N ASN A 62 -11.89 -7.23 20.18
CA ASN A 62 -13.10 -8.05 20.03
C ASN A 62 -12.74 -9.54 19.96
N ASN A 63 -13.75 -10.42 20.02
CA ASN A 63 -13.60 -11.88 19.86
C ASN A 63 -14.51 -12.40 18.74
N PRO A 64 -14.29 -13.63 18.24
CA PRO A 64 -15.06 -14.20 17.13
C PRO A 64 -16.58 -14.28 17.37
N LEU A 65 -17.03 -14.34 18.62
CA LEU A 65 -18.46 -14.36 18.96
C LEU A 65 -19.08 -12.96 18.98
N GLY A 66 -18.27 -11.89 18.95
CA GLY A 66 -18.73 -10.50 19.02
C GLY A 66 -19.38 -10.12 20.36
N LEU A 67 -19.28 -10.99 21.37
CA LEU A 67 -19.87 -10.77 22.70
C LEU A 67 -18.89 -10.08 23.64
N LYS A 68 -19.37 -9.55 24.78
CA LYS A 68 -18.48 -8.94 25.76
C LYS A 68 -17.55 -10.01 26.37
N ASN A 69 -16.24 -9.76 26.33
CA ASN A 69 -15.24 -10.68 26.89
C ASN A 69 -15.23 -10.59 28.42
N HIS A 70 -15.73 -11.63 29.09
CA HIS A 70 -15.66 -11.79 30.55
C HIS A 70 -14.44 -12.59 31.00
N GLU A 71 -13.85 -13.38 30.10
CA GLU A 71 -12.68 -14.22 30.36
C GLU A 71 -11.47 -13.69 29.58
N LYS A 72 -10.54 -13.03 30.28
CA LYS A 72 -9.31 -12.52 29.68
C LYS A 72 -8.12 -13.36 30.13
N ILE A 73 -7.25 -13.70 29.18
CA ILE A 73 -5.93 -14.27 29.44
C ILE A 73 -4.86 -13.19 29.17
N PRO A 74 -3.69 -13.23 29.85
CA PRO A 74 -2.63 -12.28 29.60
C PRO A 74 -2.06 -12.42 28.17
N PHE A 75 -1.53 -11.32 27.63
CA PHE A 75 -0.91 -11.34 26.29
C PHE A 75 0.32 -12.27 26.24
N HIS A 76 1.18 -12.18 27.24
CA HIS A 76 2.31 -13.09 27.42
C HIS A 76 1.96 -14.19 28.44
N PRO A 77 2.26 -15.48 28.17
CA PRO A 77 2.98 -16.01 27.01
C PRO A 77 2.10 -16.32 25.79
N PHE A 78 0.78 -16.33 25.96
CA PHE A 78 -0.15 -16.95 25.01
C PHE A 78 -0.12 -16.35 23.61
N PHE A 79 -0.40 -15.05 23.49
CA PHE A 79 -0.42 -14.36 22.20
C PHE A 79 1.00 -14.07 21.70
N SER A 80 1.96 -13.80 22.60
CA SER A 80 3.37 -13.66 22.19
C SER A 80 3.90 -14.90 21.46
N PHE A 81 3.61 -16.10 21.97
CA PHE A 81 4.02 -17.34 21.33
C PHE A 81 3.27 -17.58 20.01
N LYS A 82 1.95 -17.37 20.01
CA LYS A 82 1.13 -17.47 18.79
C LYS A 82 1.64 -16.54 17.68
N ASP A 83 1.95 -15.29 18.01
CA ASP A 83 2.45 -14.29 17.06
C ASP A 83 3.85 -14.64 16.53
N SER A 84 4.69 -15.26 17.37
CA SER A 84 6.00 -15.74 16.92
C SER A 84 5.90 -16.82 15.84
N ILE A 85 4.95 -17.75 15.97
CA ILE A 85 4.70 -18.80 14.97
C ILE A 85 4.21 -18.18 13.65
N THR A 86 3.26 -17.25 13.72
CA THR A 86 2.73 -16.60 12.50
C THR A 86 3.79 -15.74 11.82
N MET A 87 4.66 -15.07 12.58
CA MET A 87 5.81 -14.34 12.05
C MET A 87 6.79 -15.26 11.30
N ILE A 88 7.08 -16.44 11.84
CA ILE A 88 7.94 -17.44 11.18
C ILE A 88 7.31 -17.89 9.86
N ILE A 89 6.01 -18.19 9.85
CA ILE A 89 5.29 -18.60 8.62
C ILE A 89 5.34 -17.47 7.57
N MET A 90 5.04 -16.24 7.96
CA MET A 90 5.09 -15.08 7.06
C MET A 90 6.50 -14.89 6.47
N LEU A 91 7.55 -14.92 7.31
CA LEU A 91 8.93 -14.81 6.84
C LEU A 91 9.33 -15.97 5.91
N ALA A 92 8.91 -17.20 6.21
CA ALA A 92 9.16 -18.34 5.34
C ALA A 92 8.48 -18.19 3.96
N THR A 93 7.25 -17.67 3.91
CA THR A 93 6.59 -17.41 2.63
C THR A 93 7.27 -16.28 1.85
N LEU A 94 7.68 -15.21 2.53
CA LEU A 94 8.40 -14.10 1.90
C LEU A 94 9.73 -14.58 1.32
N THR A 95 10.53 -15.33 2.09
CA THR A 95 11.81 -15.86 1.60
C THR A 95 11.64 -16.84 0.45
N MET A 96 10.60 -17.68 0.48
CA MET A 96 10.29 -18.58 -0.62
C MET A 96 10.00 -17.81 -1.91
N ILE A 97 9.13 -16.79 -1.86
CA ILE A 97 8.81 -15.95 -3.03
C ILE A 97 10.07 -15.22 -3.51
N SER A 98 10.81 -14.58 -2.60
CA SER A 98 11.98 -13.78 -2.96
C SER A 98 13.13 -14.61 -3.56
N LEU A 99 13.34 -15.83 -3.09
CA LEU A 99 14.48 -16.66 -3.54
C LEU A 99 14.14 -17.60 -4.69
N GLN A 100 12.90 -18.10 -4.78
CA GLN A 100 12.52 -19.08 -5.81
C GLN A 100 11.82 -18.44 -7.00
N THR A 101 10.95 -17.44 -6.77
CA THR A 101 10.10 -16.84 -7.80
C THR A 101 9.95 -15.32 -7.63
N PRO A 102 11.06 -14.55 -7.60
CA PRO A 102 11.06 -13.13 -7.20
C PRO A 102 10.14 -12.23 -8.03
N TYR A 103 9.83 -12.63 -9.27
CA TYR A 103 9.05 -11.83 -10.20
C TYR A 103 7.60 -12.32 -10.39
N ILE A 104 7.15 -13.34 -9.65
CA ILE A 104 5.80 -13.92 -9.82
C ILE A 104 4.67 -12.92 -9.56
N LEU A 105 4.92 -11.91 -8.72
CA LEU A 105 3.96 -10.85 -8.39
C LEU A 105 4.22 -9.53 -9.13
N GLY A 106 5.23 -9.48 -10.00
CA GLY A 106 5.62 -8.30 -10.77
C GLY A 106 5.10 -8.34 -12.20
N ASP A 107 5.13 -7.20 -12.87
CA ASP A 107 4.80 -7.07 -14.29
C ASP A 107 6.09 -6.98 -15.12
N PRO A 108 6.26 -7.81 -16.18
CA PRO A 108 7.47 -7.78 -17.01
C PRO A 108 7.72 -6.42 -17.69
N ASP A 109 6.67 -5.62 -17.94
CA ASP A 109 6.82 -4.31 -18.58
C ASP A 109 7.65 -3.33 -17.71
N ASN A 110 7.72 -3.53 -16.39
CA ASN A 110 8.53 -2.70 -15.48
C ASN A 110 10.04 -2.93 -15.61
N PHE A 111 10.50 -3.91 -16.39
CA PHE A 111 11.91 -4.06 -16.76
C PHE A 111 12.30 -3.24 -17.99
N ILE A 112 11.33 -2.63 -18.67
CA ILE A 112 11.56 -1.75 -19.80
C ILE A 112 11.64 -0.31 -19.26
N PRO A 113 12.72 0.45 -19.55
CA PRO A 113 12.80 1.85 -19.16
C PRO A 113 11.60 2.65 -19.67
N ALA A 114 11.10 3.56 -18.84
CA ALA A 114 9.92 4.36 -19.18
C ALA A 114 10.14 5.17 -20.47
N ASN A 115 9.18 5.09 -21.40
CA ASN A 115 9.16 5.87 -22.63
C ASN A 115 7.87 6.70 -22.69
N PRO A 116 7.93 8.03 -22.53
CA PRO A 116 6.73 8.89 -22.56
C PRO A 116 5.96 8.86 -23.88
N LEU A 117 6.57 8.40 -24.97
CA LEU A 117 5.96 8.36 -26.31
C LEU A 117 5.28 7.02 -26.62
N VAL A 118 5.47 6.00 -25.77
CA VAL A 118 4.95 4.64 -26.01
C VAL A 118 4.20 4.15 -24.78
N THR A 119 2.92 3.87 -24.95
CA THR A 119 2.11 3.22 -23.89
C THR A 119 2.08 1.72 -24.15
N PRO A 120 2.40 0.86 -23.14
CA PRO A 120 2.25 -0.58 -23.28
C PRO A 120 0.80 -0.99 -23.56
N PRO A 121 0.57 -2.04 -24.39
CA PRO A 121 -0.77 -2.41 -24.84
C PRO A 121 -1.70 -2.89 -23.71
N HIS A 122 -1.16 -3.47 -22.64
CA HIS A 122 -1.91 -4.05 -21.53
C HIS A 122 -1.57 -3.39 -20.18
N ILE A 123 -1.41 -2.06 -20.15
CA ILE A 123 -1.08 -1.33 -18.92
C ILE A 123 -2.12 -1.58 -17.80
N GLN A 124 -1.61 -1.94 -16.63
CA GLN A 124 -2.38 -2.22 -15.42
C GLN A 124 -1.56 -1.84 -14.18
N PRO A 125 -2.21 -1.56 -13.03
CA PRO A 125 -1.50 -1.43 -11.78
C PRO A 125 -1.12 -2.81 -11.22
N GLU A 126 -0.32 -2.81 -10.16
CA GLU A 126 0.02 -4.04 -9.44
C GLU A 126 -1.22 -4.76 -8.89
N TRP A 127 -1.09 -6.07 -8.66
CA TRP A 127 -2.19 -6.99 -8.36
C TRP A 127 -3.10 -6.53 -7.21
N TYR A 128 -2.55 -5.89 -6.19
CA TYR A 128 -3.30 -5.41 -5.01
C TYR A 128 -4.20 -4.21 -5.30
N PHE A 129 -4.11 -3.59 -6.48
CA PHE A 129 -5.01 -2.52 -6.94
C PHE A 129 -5.99 -2.95 -8.04
N LEU A 130 -5.87 -4.18 -8.57
CA LEU A 130 -6.68 -4.62 -9.71
C LEU A 130 -8.19 -4.57 -9.43
N PHE A 131 -8.62 -4.83 -8.19
CA PHE A 131 -10.03 -4.76 -7.83
C PHE A 131 -10.59 -3.33 -7.97
N ALA A 132 -9.86 -2.32 -7.51
CA ALA A 132 -10.25 -0.92 -7.60
C ALA A 132 -10.15 -0.42 -9.04
N TYR A 133 -9.14 -0.88 -9.79
CA TYR A 133 -8.99 -0.57 -11.21
C TYR A 133 -10.12 -1.18 -12.06
N ALA A 134 -10.63 -2.36 -11.70
CA ALA A 134 -11.81 -2.93 -12.33
C ALA A 134 -13.06 -2.09 -12.08
N ILE A 135 -13.27 -1.62 -10.83
CA ILE A 135 -14.38 -0.72 -10.47
C ILE A 135 -14.28 0.62 -11.22
N LEU A 136 -13.08 1.17 -11.39
CA LEU A 136 -12.87 2.43 -12.12
C LEU A 136 -13.24 2.31 -13.61
N ARG A 137 -13.10 1.11 -14.20
CA ARG A 137 -13.34 0.87 -15.63
C ARG A 137 -14.74 0.36 -15.97
N SER A 138 -15.59 0.07 -14.97
CA SER A 138 -16.99 -0.35 -15.16
C SER A 138 -17.91 0.83 -15.39
#